data_AF-A0A8S3EU27-F1
#
_entry.id   AF-A0A8S3EU27-F1
#
_cell.length_a   1.000
_cell.length_b   1.000
_cell.length_c   1.000
_cell.angle_alpha   90.00
_cell.angle_beta   90.00
_cell.angle_gamma   90.00
#
_symmetry.space_group_name_H-M   'P 1'
#
loop_
_entity.id
_entity.type
_entity.pdbx_description
1 polymer ?
#
loop_
_entity_poly.entity_id
_entity_poly.type
_entity_poly.pdbx_seq_one_letter_code
_entity_poly.pdbx_strand_id
1 'polypeptide(L)' 'GGNGQGSGMNQLFYSWGLYVDDEQTIYVADTSNHRIMEWKYGATNGQVVAGGNRQGNGTHQLNNPYDV' A
#
# COMPACT_ATOMS: atom_id res chain seq x y z
N GLY A 1 9.49 0.87 -0.35
CA GLY A 1 9.48 0.20 -1.66
C GLY A 1 10.86 0.27 -2.29
N GLY A 2 11.21 -0.64 -3.21
CA GLY A 2 12.54 -0.65 -3.85
C GLY A 2 13.13 -2.03 -4.12
N ASN A 3 12.43 -3.11 -3.76
CA ASN A 3 12.90 -4.49 -3.92
C ASN A 3 12.22 -5.19 -5.12
N GLY A 4 12.02 -4.44 -6.20
CA GLY A 4 11.26 -4.89 -7.36
C GLY A 4 9.75 -4.94 -7.15
N GLN A 5 9.06 -5.35 -8.21
CA GLN A 5 7.61 -5.49 -8.23
C GLN A 5 7.18 -6.75 -7.49
N GLY A 6 6.14 -6.66 -6.65
CA GLY A 6 5.61 -7.81 -5.93
C GLY A 6 4.68 -7.45 -4.78
N SER A 7 4.29 -8.45 -4.01
CA SER A 7 3.35 -8.33 -2.88
C SER A 7 4.02 -8.40 -1.51
N GLY A 8 5.36 -8.49 -1.45
CA GLY A 8 6.11 -8.37 -0.19
C GLY A 8 5.88 -7.03 0.51
N MET A 9 6.18 -6.96 1.81
CA MET A 9 6.00 -5.73 2.61
C MET A 9 6.97 -4.61 2.24
N ASN A 10 8.03 -4.94 1.51
CA ASN A 10 9.02 -4.01 0.98
C ASN A 10 8.94 -3.86 -0.56
N GLN A 11 7.84 -4.34 -1.16
CA GLN A 11 7.53 -4.30 -2.60
C GLN A 11 6.19 -3.61 -2.85
N LEU A 12 6.00 -3.18 -4.10
CA LEU A 12 4.78 -2.56 -4.62
C LEU A 12 4.42 -3.21 -5.97
N PHE A 13 3.17 -3.12 -6.40
CA PHE A 13 2.71 -3.61 -7.69
C PHE A 13 1.71 -2.64 -8.35
N TYR A 14 2.19 -1.94 -9.38
CA TYR A 14 1.44 -0.93 -10.14
C TYR A 14 0.70 0.06 -9.21
N SER A 15 1.42 0.72 -8.31
CA SER A 15 0.86 1.74 -7.40
C SER A 15 0.54 3.04 -8.12
N TRP A 16 -0.54 3.74 -7.71
CA TRP A 16 -0.99 4.99 -8.34
C TRP A 16 -1.11 6.21 -7.40
N GLY A 17 -1.48 6.00 -6.14
CA GLY A 17 -1.72 7.06 -5.16
C GLY A 17 -0.64 7.12 -4.10
N LEU A 18 -0.31 8.33 -3.65
CA LEU A 18 0.67 8.60 -2.60
C LEU A 18 0.20 9.79 -1.74
N TYR A 19 0.18 9.59 -0.43
CA TYR A 19 -0.01 10.66 0.55
C TYR A 19 1.12 10.64 1.57
N VAL A 20 1.51 11.81 2.07
CA VAL A 20 2.51 11.96 3.14
C VAL A 20 1.93 12.87 4.21
N ASP A 21 1.93 12.40 5.45
CA ASP A 21 1.44 13.19 6.59
C ASP A 21 2.54 14.06 7.23
N ASP A 22 2.16 14.84 8.25
CA ASP A 22 3.06 15.73 8.99
C ASP A 22 4.14 14.96 9.79
N GLU A 23 3.94 13.67 10.05
CA GLU A 23 4.89 12.77 10.74
C GLU A 23 5.86 12.09 9.76
N GLN A 24 5.83 12.45 8.47
CA GLN A 24 6.61 11.84 7.40
C GLN A 24 6.29 10.35 7.18
N THR A 25 5.07 9.95 7.51
CA THR A 25 4.53 8.64 7.16
C THR A 25 4.00 8.68 5.74
N ILE A 26 4.43 7.73 4.94
CA ILE A 26 4.04 7.58 3.53
C ILE A 26 2.93 6.55 3.44
N TYR A 27 1.84 6.92 2.80
CA TYR A 27 0.78 5.99 2.41
C TYR A 27 0.78 5.81 0.90
N VAL A 28 0.69 4.56 0.43
CA VAL A 28 0.64 4.24 -1.01
C VAL A 28 -0.57 3.39 -1.31
N ALA A 29 -1.31 3.77 -2.34
CA ALA A 29 -2.27 2.89 -2.99
C ALA A 29 -1.52 1.87 -3.85
N ASP A 30 -1.30 0.68 -3.30
CA ASP A 30 -0.65 -0.45 -3.97
C ASP A 30 -1.71 -1.21 -4.80
N THR A 31 -2.10 -0.58 -5.91
CA THR A 31 -3.35 -0.82 -6.65
C THR A 31 -3.53 -2.28 -7.08
N SER A 32 -2.54 -2.89 -7.73
CA SER A 32 -2.66 -4.28 -8.20
C SER A 32 -2.48 -5.32 -7.09
N ASN A 33 -1.98 -4.92 -5.92
CA ASN A 33 -2.04 -5.75 -4.72
C ASN A 33 -3.33 -5.52 -3.91
N HIS A 34 -4.19 -4.60 -4.33
CA HIS A 34 -5.48 -4.29 -3.71
C HIS A 34 -5.36 -3.96 -2.21
N ARG A 35 -4.38 -3.11 -1.88
CA ARG A 35 -4.06 -2.73 -0.49
C ARG A 35 -3.60 -1.28 -0.40
N ILE A 36 -3.81 -0.66 0.75
CA ILE A 36 -3.12 0.56 1.15
C ILE A 36 -2.00 0.17 2.10
N MET A 37 -0.81 0.70 1.82
CA MET A 37 0.38 0.41 2.57
C MET A 37 0.91 1.68 3.25
N GLU A 38 1.31 1.56 4.51
CA GLU A 38 1.95 2.59 5.32
C GLU A 38 3.45 2.33 5.45
N TRP A 39 4.29 3.36 5.31
CA TRP A 39 5.71 3.36 5.65
C TRP A 39 6.05 4.55 6.52
N LYS A 40 6.48 4.29 7.75
CA LYS A 40 7.06 5.31 8.62
C LYS A 40 8.43 5.74 8.12
N TYR A 41 8.84 6.95 8.49
CA TYR A 41 10.17 7.45 8.17
C TYR A 41 11.28 6.45 8.57
N GLY A 42 12.15 6.11 7.60
CA GLY A 42 13.24 5.15 7.80
C GLY A 42 12.85 3.67 7.79
N ALA A 43 11.57 3.32 7.64
CA ALA A 43 11.12 1.93 7.61
C ALA A 43 11.56 1.21 6.33
N THR A 44 12.09 -0.02 6.47
CA THR A 44 12.48 -0.87 5.34
C THR A 44 11.35 -1.78 4.85
N ASN A 45 10.33 -1.98 5.69
CA ASN A 45 9.10 -2.70 5.38
C ASN A 45 7.91 -1.79 5.69
N GLY A 46 6.83 -1.94 4.92
CA GLY A 46 5.57 -1.28 5.17
C GLY A 46 4.61 -2.15 5.96
N GLN A 47 3.46 -1.59 6.28
CA GLN A 47 2.34 -2.29 6.90
C GLN A 47 1.08 -2.10 6.07
N VAL A 48 0.27 -3.16 5.95
CA VAL A 48 -1.06 -3.05 5.34
C VAL A 48 -1.99 -2.39 6.33
N VAL A 49 -2.53 -1.23 5.98
CA VAL A 49 -3.50 -0.49 6.81
C VAL A 49 -4.93 -0.61 6.30
N ALA A 50 -5.11 -0.98 5.04
CA ALA A 50 -6.41 -1.35 4.46
C ALA A 50 -6.25 -2.34 3.30
N GLY A 51 -7.24 -3.20 3.08
CA GLY A 51 -7.23 -4.20 2.00
C GLY A 51 -6.26 -5.36 2.24
N GLY A 52 -5.61 -5.85 1.17
CA GLY A 52 -4.64 -6.95 1.23
C GLY A 52 -5.24 -8.37 1.26
N ASN A 53 -6.56 -8.49 1.31
CA ASN A 53 -7.29 -9.76 1.35
C ASN A 53 -7.91 -10.13 -0.01
N ARG A 54 -7.14 -9.96 -1.08
CA ARG A 54 -7.57 -10.03 -2.49
C ARG A 54 -8.56 -8.92 -2.87
N GLN A 55 -8.81 -8.82 -4.16
CA GLN A 55 -9.83 -7.94 -4.72
C GLN A 55 -11.23 -8.31 -4.18
N GLY A 56 -12.01 -7.31 -3.79
CA GLY A 56 -13.40 -7.53 -3.44
C GLY A 56 -14.08 -6.33 -2.78
N ASN A 57 -15.29 -6.56 -2.31
CA ASN A 57 -16.18 -5.59 -1.66
C ASN A 57 -16.47 -5.93 -0.19
N GLY A 58 -15.76 -6.92 0.38
CA GLY A 58 -15.81 -7.20 1.81
C GLY A 58 -15.18 -6.09 2.65
N THR A 59 -15.48 -6.06 3.94
CA THR A 59 -15.06 -5.00 4.88
C THR A 59 -13.54 -4.86 5.06
N HIS A 60 -12.76 -5.87 4.65
CA HIS A 60 -11.29 -5.89 4.72
C HIS A 60 -10.65 -6.07 3.33
N GLN A 61 -11.42 -5.84 2.26
CA GLN A 61 -10.99 -5.95 0.88
C GLN A 61 -11.01 -4.58 0.23
N LEU A 62 -10.10 -4.38 -0.72
CA LEU A 62 -10.15 -3.24 -1.63
C LEU A 62 -10.18 -3.79 -3.06
N ASN A 63 -10.53 -2.93 -3.99
CA ASN A 63 -10.55 -3.26 -5.40
C ASN A 63 -9.87 -2.14 -6.18
N ASN A 64 -8.60 -2.37 -6.56
CA ASN A 64 -7.79 -1.42 -7.31
C ASN A 64 -7.87 0.01 -6.75
N PRO A 65 -7.46 0.24 -5.47
CA PRO A 65 -7.40 1.59 -4.94
C PRO A 65 -6.43 2.43 -5.76
N TYR A 66 -6.84 3.64 -6.12
CA TYR A 66 -6.05 4.56 -6.96
C TYR A 66 -5.54 5.78 -6.20
N ASP A 67 -6.08 6.03 -5.00
CA ASP A 67 -5.70 7.15 -4.12
C ASP A 67 -5.80 6.73 -2.65
N VAL A 68 -5.26 7.56 -1.74
CA VAL A 68 -5.29 7.35 -0.27
C VAL A 68 -5.85 8.56 0.45
#